data_AF-A0A7Y3EWE4-F1
#
_entry.id   AF-A0A7Y3EWE4-F1
#
_cell.length_a   1.000
_cell.length_b   1.000
_cell.length_c   1.000
_cell.angle_alpha   90.00
_cell.angle_beta   90.00
_cell.angle_gamma   90.00
#
_symmetry.space_group_name_H-M   'P 1'
#
loop_
_entity.id
_entity.type
_entity.pdbx_description
1 polymer ?
#
loop_
_entity_poly.entity_id
_entity_poly.type
_entity_poly.pdbx_seq_one_letter_code
_entity_poly.pdbx_strand_id
1 'polypeptide(L)'
;MIGSLAIVIVLFSLYSCSSESDKQEFAGCAGCHDVELDQNHQFTCVSCHLGNDEEYTVEIAHKDLITNPAHPANAEKSCGACHTRQLELVKPNNHYALSNHLNKVRRVFGAHGTVTDASAISSSPAPASALELVDDLLRRRCLRCHVYYQGDDFARVRHGLGCAACHLSFYDGHM
;
A
#
# COMPACT_ATOMS: atom_id res chain seq x y z
N MET A 1 -69.59 -49.10 24.59
CA MET A 1 -68.60 -49.17 23.49
C MET A 1 -68.31 -47.73 23.11
N ILE A 2 -67.37 -47.04 23.77
CA ILE A 2 -65.92 -47.02 23.45
C ILE A 2 -65.76 -46.91 21.92
N GLY A 3 -65.30 -45.82 21.31
CA GLY A 3 -64.73 -44.58 21.79
C GLY A 3 -64.17 -43.83 20.58
N SER A 4 -63.22 -42.94 20.87
CA SER A 4 -62.30 -42.28 19.92
C SER A 4 -62.74 -40.91 19.39
N LEU A 5 -62.47 -39.95 20.28
CA LEU A 5 -62.13 -38.55 20.02
C LEU A 5 -61.04 -38.47 18.94
N ALA A 6 -61.36 -37.95 17.75
CA ALA A 6 -60.36 -37.67 16.72
C ALA A 6 -59.61 -36.38 17.07
N ILE A 7 -58.38 -36.53 17.55
CA ILE A 7 -57.45 -35.43 17.85
C ILE A 7 -57.03 -34.78 16.53
N VAL A 8 -57.42 -33.53 16.31
CA VAL A 8 -56.91 -32.69 15.23
C VAL A 8 -55.52 -32.22 15.64
N ILE A 9 -54.48 -32.92 15.17
CA ILE A 9 -53.09 -32.49 15.32
C ILE A 9 -52.84 -31.38 14.30
N VAL A 10 -52.86 -30.13 14.76
CA VAL A 10 -52.38 -28.97 14.00
C VAL A 10 -50.85 -29.05 13.97
N LEU A 11 -50.31 -29.61 12.89
CA LEU A 11 -48.89 -29.56 12.57
C LEU A 11 -48.52 -28.10 12.23
N PHE A 12 -48.06 -27.36 13.24
CA PHE A 12 -47.32 -26.13 13.03
C PHE A 12 -46.03 -26.47 12.28
N SER A 13 -46.06 -26.34 10.96
CA SER A 13 -44.86 -26.28 10.15
C SER A 13 -44.08 -25.04 10.59
N LEU A 14 -43.08 -25.26 11.45
CA LEU A 14 -42.03 -24.30 11.70
C LEU A 14 -41.32 -24.10 10.36
N TYR A 15 -41.78 -23.10 9.61
CA TYR A 15 -40.99 -22.46 8.58
C TYR A 15 -39.76 -21.89 9.30
N SER A 16 -38.72 -22.73 9.39
CA SER A 16 -37.38 -22.26 9.64
C SER A 16 -37.05 -21.35 8.47
N CYS A 17 -37.23 -20.05 8.66
CA CYS A 17 -36.55 -19.06 7.84
C CYS A 17 -35.07 -19.21 8.16
N SER A 18 -34.41 -20.17 7.51
CA SER A 18 -32.99 -20.06 7.31
C SER A 18 -32.82 -18.84 6.41
N SER A 19 -32.58 -17.68 7.02
CA SER A 19 -31.77 -16.68 6.36
C SER A 19 -30.40 -17.32 6.19
N GLU A 20 -30.25 -18.10 5.13
CA GLU A 20 -28.96 -18.21 4.49
C GLU A 20 -28.63 -16.77 4.11
N SER A 21 -27.88 -16.10 4.99
CA SER A 21 -27.14 -14.93 4.58
C SER A 21 -26.31 -15.45 3.43
N ASP A 22 -26.71 -15.08 2.22
CA ASP A 22 -25.99 -15.26 0.98
C ASP A 22 -24.57 -14.74 1.27
N LYS A 23 -23.68 -15.66 1.66
CA LYS A 23 -22.27 -15.37 1.78
C LYS A 23 -21.85 -15.25 0.35
N GLN A 24 -21.92 -14.02 -0.17
CA GLN A 24 -21.29 -13.71 -1.43
C GLN A 24 -19.86 -14.24 -1.35
N GLU A 25 -19.60 -15.33 -2.09
CA GLU A 25 -18.29 -15.94 -2.19
C GLU A 25 -17.42 -14.91 -2.92
N PHE A 26 -16.80 -14.05 -2.13
CA PHE A 26 -15.84 -13.05 -2.54
C PHE A 26 -14.57 -13.78 -3.00
N ALA A 27 -14.58 -14.34 -4.22
CA ALA A 27 -13.43 -15.02 -4.77
C ALA A 27 -12.29 -14.01 -5.04
N GLY A 28 -11.16 -14.26 -4.38
CA GLY A 28 -9.92 -13.49 -4.53
C GLY A 28 -10.00 -12.03 -4.10
N CYS A 29 -8.94 -11.29 -4.44
CA CYS A 29 -8.72 -9.94 -3.91
C CYS A 29 -9.89 -8.99 -4.22
N ALA A 30 -10.45 -9.08 -5.42
CA ALA A 30 -11.57 -8.26 -5.88
C ALA A 30 -12.88 -8.51 -5.10
N GLY A 31 -12.95 -9.62 -4.36
CA GLY A 31 -14.07 -9.88 -3.49
C GLY A 31 -14.14 -8.90 -2.30
N CYS A 32 -13.00 -8.44 -1.79
CA CYS A 32 -12.97 -7.46 -0.70
C CYS A 32 -12.49 -6.06 -1.16
N HIS A 33 -11.76 -5.99 -2.27
CA HIS A 33 -11.16 -4.76 -2.78
C HIS A 33 -11.82 -4.30 -4.07
N ASP A 34 -12.52 -3.19 -4.00
CA ASP A 34 -13.04 -2.50 -5.18
C ASP A 34 -11.95 -1.57 -5.74
N VAL A 35 -11.26 -2.03 -6.78
CA VAL A 35 -10.15 -1.30 -7.44
C VAL A 35 -10.25 -1.41 -8.95
N GLU A 36 -9.98 -0.30 -9.64
CA GLU A 36 -9.86 -0.28 -11.10
C GLU A 36 -8.38 -0.15 -11.47
N LEU A 37 -7.85 -1.14 -12.20
CA LEU A 37 -6.48 -1.11 -12.70
C LEU A 37 -6.42 -0.32 -14.01
N ASP A 38 -5.26 0.24 -14.34
CA ASP A 38 -5.08 0.86 -15.66
C ASP A 38 -4.95 -0.20 -16.76
N GLN A 39 -5.11 0.22 -18.01
CA GLN A 39 -5.12 -0.68 -19.17
C GLN A 39 -3.84 -1.50 -19.32
N ASN A 40 -2.68 -1.00 -18.88
CA ASN A 40 -1.39 -1.68 -19.05
C ASN A 40 -1.07 -2.64 -17.89
N HIS A 41 -1.81 -2.57 -16.78
CA HIS A 41 -1.59 -3.39 -15.59
C HIS A 41 -2.80 -4.25 -15.21
N GLN A 42 -3.61 -4.67 -16.18
CA GLN A 42 -4.70 -5.65 -16.03
C GLN A 42 -4.15 -7.07 -15.76
N PHE A 43 -3.43 -7.24 -14.65
CA PHE A 43 -2.85 -8.51 -14.19
C PHE A 43 -3.55 -8.99 -12.92
N THR A 44 -3.22 -10.20 -12.46
CA THR A 44 -3.64 -10.64 -11.13
C THR A 44 -3.00 -9.77 -10.05
N CYS A 45 -3.73 -9.47 -8.98
CA CYS A 45 -3.25 -8.61 -7.88
C CYS A 45 -1.93 -9.11 -7.29
N VAL A 46 -1.78 -10.45 -7.21
CA VAL A 46 -0.59 -11.13 -6.70
C VAL A 46 0.66 -10.90 -7.55
N SER A 47 0.52 -10.46 -8.80
CA SER A 47 1.66 -10.14 -9.67
C SER A 47 2.52 -8.99 -9.12
N CYS A 48 1.90 -8.05 -8.39
CA CYS A 48 2.59 -6.92 -7.77
C CYS A 48 2.54 -6.97 -6.25
N HIS A 49 1.37 -7.32 -5.70
CA HIS A 49 1.15 -7.33 -4.27
C HIS A 49 1.57 -8.65 -3.60
N LEU A 50 1.83 -9.73 -4.34
CA LEU A 50 1.98 -11.08 -3.77
C LEU A 50 0.75 -11.46 -2.94
N GLY A 51 0.91 -12.26 -1.88
CA GLY A 51 -0.21 -12.79 -1.11
C GLY A 51 -0.78 -14.05 -1.71
N ASN A 52 -2.00 -14.39 -1.28
CA ASN A 52 -2.74 -15.55 -1.76
C ASN A 52 -4.14 -15.10 -2.21
N ASP A 53 -4.41 -15.13 -3.52
CA ASP A 53 -5.69 -14.76 -4.10
C ASP A 53 -6.72 -15.90 -4.15
N GLU A 54 -6.38 -17.08 -3.62
CA GLU A 54 -7.30 -18.20 -3.48
C GLU A 54 -7.99 -18.23 -2.10
N GLU A 55 -7.59 -17.34 -1.19
CA GLU A 55 -7.99 -17.34 0.22
C GLU A 55 -8.90 -16.17 0.59
N TYR A 56 -9.76 -16.38 1.59
CA TYR A 56 -10.86 -15.47 1.93
C TYR A 56 -10.69 -14.77 3.28
N THR A 57 -9.69 -15.18 4.06
CA THR A 57 -9.40 -14.58 5.34
C THR A 57 -8.24 -13.60 5.18
N VAL A 58 -8.39 -12.42 5.76
CA VAL A 58 -7.35 -11.38 5.74
C VAL A 58 -5.98 -11.93 6.15
N GLU A 59 -5.95 -12.80 7.17
CA GLU A 59 -4.70 -13.34 7.69
C GLU A 59 -3.97 -14.25 6.70
N ILE A 60 -4.69 -15.12 5.96
CA ILE A 60 -4.06 -16.04 5.01
C ILE A 60 -3.85 -15.33 3.66
N ALA A 61 -4.84 -14.56 3.18
CA ALA A 61 -4.77 -13.86 1.91
C ALA A 61 -3.66 -12.80 1.89
N HIS A 62 -3.44 -12.08 3.01
CA HIS A 62 -2.38 -11.07 3.11
C HIS A 62 -1.04 -11.64 3.59
N LYS A 63 -0.92 -12.95 3.79
CA LYS A 63 0.35 -13.55 4.18
C LYS A 63 1.41 -13.26 3.11
N ASP A 64 2.54 -12.69 3.52
CA ASP A 64 3.66 -12.30 2.66
C ASP A 64 3.31 -11.23 1.57
N LEU A 65 2.20 -10.52 1.74
CA LEU A 65 1.77 -9.42 0.87
C LEU A 65 2.72 -8.21 0.95
N ILE A 66 3.00 -7.62 -0.20
CA ILE A 66 3.60 -6.30 -0.36
C ILE A 66 2.50 -5.25 -0.43
N THR A 67 2.33 -4.48 0.64
CA THR A 67 1.30 -3.42 0.71
C THR A 67 1.55 -2.29 -0.28
N ASN A 68 2.82 -1.95 -0.57
CA ASN A 68 3.21 -0.85 -1.44
C ASN A 68 4.18 -1.31 -2.55
N PRO A 69 3.69 -1.95 -3.63
CA PRO A 69 4.55 -2.52 -4.68
C PRO A 69 5.41 -1.48 -5.39
N ALA A 70 4.84 -0.30 -5.64
CA ALA A 70 5.51 0.79 -6.33
C ALA A 70 6.54 1.53 -5.45
N HIS A 71 6.56 1.31 -4.13
CA HIS A 71 7.52 1.96 -3.23
C HIS A 71 8.96 1.60 -3.64
N PRO A 72 9.93 2.53 -3.56
CA PRO A 72 11.30 2.29 -4.02
C PRO A 72 11.96 1.02 -3.47
N ALA A 73 11.65 0.64 -2.22
CA ALA A 73 12.16 -0.58 -1.59
C ALA A 73 11.59 -1.88 -2.19
N ASN A 74 10.43 -1.83 -2.86
CA ASN A 74 9.71 -2.99 -3.40
C ASN A 74 9.66 -2.99 -4.93
N ALA A 75 9.94 -1.86 -5.58
CA ALA A 75 9.78 -1.66 -7.01
C ALA A 75 10.63 -2.63 -7.85
N GLU A 76 11.79 -3.06 -7.36
CA GLU A 76 12.59 -4.08 -8.05
C GLU A 76 11.89 -5.45 -8.08
N LYS A 77 11.34 -5.87 -6.94
CA LYS A 77 10.60 -7.14 -6.85
C LYS A 77 9.28 -7.08 -7.61
N SER A 78 8.60 -5.94 -7.59
CA SER A 78 7.22 -5.80 -8.11
C SER A 78 7.17 -5.38 -9.57
N CYS A 79 8.10 -4.53 -10.02
CA CYS A 79 8.12 -3.97 -11.37
C CYS A 79 9.27 -4.53 -12.21
N GLY A 80 10.34 -5.06 -11.58
CA GLY A 80 11.60 -5.36 -12.26
C GLY A 80 11.55 -6.48 -13.28
N ALA A 81 10.57 -7.37 -13.21
CA ALA A 81 10.36 -8.40 -14.24
C ALA A 81 9.97 -7.80 -15.60
N CYS A 82 9.28 -6.65 -15.62
CA CYS A 82 8.80 -6.00 -16.85
C CYS A 82 9.50 -4.65 -17.13
N HIS A 83 9.97 -3.96 -16.09
CA HIS A 83 10.50 -2.60 -16.14
C HIS A 83 11.96 -2.50 -15.65
N THR A 84 12.78 -3.52 -15.92
CA THR A 84 14.19 -3.56 -15.51
C THR A 84 14.95 -2.30 -15.94
N ARG A 85 14.81 -1.92 -17.23
CA ARG A 85 15.50 -0.76 -17.79
C ARG A 85 15.06 0.55 -17.13
N GLN A 86 13.78 0.72 -16.85
CA GLN A 86 13.25 1.92 -16.19
C GLN A 86 13.80 2.03 -14.77
N LEU A 87 13.89 0.92 -14.03
CA LEU A 87 14.50 0.88 -12.71
C LEU A 87 15.98 1.28 -12.76
N GLU A 88 16.75 0.75 -13.71
CA GLU A 88 18.17 1.09 -13.90
C GLU A 88 18.39 2.58 -14.18
N LEU A 89 17.49 3.19 -14.95
CA LEU A 89 17.56 4.62 -15.29
C LEU A 89 17.12 5.52 -14.13
N VAL A 90 16.08 5.13 -13.38
CA VAL A 90 15.48 5.99 -12.37
C VAL A 90 16.21 5.92 -11.02
N LYS A 91 16.70 4.73 -10.61
CA LYS A 91 17.39 4.54 -9.32
C LYS A 91 18.51 5.55 -9.05
N PRO A 92 19.44 5.84 -9.98
CA PRO A 92 20.51 6.82 -9.77
C PRO A 92 20.09 8.27 -10.08
N ASN A 93 18.87 8.51 -10.55
CA ASN A 93 18.44 9.83 -10.97
C ASN A 93 18.33 10.79 -9.78
N ASN A 94 18.85 12.01 -9.92
CA ASN A 94 18.85 13.00 -8.85
C ASN A 94 17.46 13.43 -8.37
N HIS A 95 16.44 13.42 -9.24
CA HIS A 95 15.07 13.72 -8.84
C HIS A 95 14.48 12.58 -8.00
N TYR A 96 14.77 11.34 -8.41
CA TYR A 96 14.29 10.15 -7.71
C TYR A 96 15.02 9.91 -6.40
N ALA A 97 16.35 10.03 -6.35
CA ALA A 97 17.15 9.80 -5.16
C ALA A 97 17.26 11.03 -4.25
N LEU A 98 17.13 12.26 -4.79
CA LEU A 98 17.42 13.54 -4.12
C LEU A 98 18.86 13.72 -3.61
N SER A 99 19.78 12.80 -3.91
CA SER A 99 21.16 12.79 -3.41
C SER A 99 21.88 14.13 -3.55
N ASN A 100 21.80 14.77 -4.72
CA ASN A 100 22.43 16.08 -4.93
C ASN A 100 21.83 17.20 -4.08
N HIS A 101 20.50 17.25 -3.91
CA HIS A 101 19.84 18.25 -3.07
C HIS A 101 20.21 18.03 -1.60
N LEU A 102 20.10 16.79 -1.12
CA LEU A 102 20.43 16.42 0.25
C LEU A 102 21.88 16.75 0.58
N ASN A 103 22.82 16.31 -0.24
CA ASN A 103 24.24 16.54 0.01
C ASN A 103 24.61 18.03 -0.06
N LYS A 104 23.94 18.84 -0.90
CA LYS A 104 24.16 20.30 -0.92
C LYS A 104 23.73 20.95 0.38
N VAL A 105 22.53 20.63 0.87
CA VAL A 105 22.03 21.16 2.14
C VAL A 105 22.94 20.71 3.29
N ARG A 106 23.20 19.41 3.42
CA ARG A 106 23.98 18.84 4.53
C ARG A 106 25.41 19.38 4.63
N ARG A 107 26.07 19.65 3.49
CA ARG A 107 27.43 20.24 3.50
C ARG A 107 27.49 21.62 4.15
N VAL A 108 26.45 22.44 4.00
CA VAL A 108 26.37 23.76 4.66
C VAL A 108 26.37 23.62 6.19
N PHE A 109 25.92 22.48 6.71
CA PHE A 109 25.82 22.18 8.14
C PHE A 109 26.90 21.20 8.62
N GLY A 110 28.01 21.08 7.89
CA GLY A 110 29.20 20.35 8.34
C GLY A 110 29.22 18.85 7.99
N ALA A 111 28.38 18.38 7.06
CA ALA A 111 28.52 17.00 6.57
C ALA A 111 29.78 16.83 5.72
N HIS A 112 30.62 15.86 6.11
CA HIS A 112 31.82 15.46 5.37
C HIS A 112 31.57 14.25 4.43
N GLY A 113 30.48 13.50 4.65
CA GLY A 113 30.08 12.35 3.83
C GLY A 113 29.01 12.70 2.79
N THR A 114 28.70 11.73 1.93
CA THR A 114 27.57 11.82 0.97
C THR A 114 26.54 10.74 1.25
N VAL A 115 25.28 11.04 0.94
CA VAL A 115 24.18 10.07 0.92
C VAL A 115 23.77 9.76 -0.51
N THR A 116 23.35 8.53 -0.73
CA THR A 116 22.91 8.00 -2.02
C THR A 116 21.46 8.34 -2.32
N ASP A 117 20.62 8.48 -1.30
CA ASP A 117 19.20 8.77 -1.44
C ASP A 117 18.56 9.27 -0.13
N ALA A 118 17.26 9.59 -0.20
CA ALA A 118 16.46 10.09 0.91
C ALA A 118 16.31 9.11 2.08
N SER A 119 16.44 7.79 1.88
CA SER A 119 16.32 6.80 2.95
C SER A 119 17.49 6.83 3.93
N ALA A 120 18.64 7.38 3.52
CA ALA A 120 19.81 7.55 4.38
C ALA A 120 19.70 8.74 5.36
N ILE A 121 18.63 9.53 5.28
CA ILE A 121 18.36 10.65 6.20
C ILE A 121 17.43 10.16 7.31
N SER A 122 17.87 10.30 8.57
CA SER A 122 17.11 9.90 9.75
C SER A 122 16.65 11.12 10.55
N SER A 123 15.53 10.95 11.27
CA SER A 123 15.05 11.91 12.26
C SER A 123 15.65 11.59 13.64
N SER A 124 15.91 12.62 14.45
CA SER A 124 16.33 12.48 15.85
C SER A 124 15.31 13.15 16.78
N PRO A 125 14.87 12.50 17.87
CA PRO A 125 13.97 13.14 18.83
C PRO A 125 14.65 14.25 19.66
N ALA A 126 15.99 14.26 19.73
CA ALA A 126 16.77 15.25 20.43
C ALA A 126 18.09 15.52 19.65
N PRO A 127 18.03 16.33 18.57
CA PRO A 127 19.22 16.66 17.79
C PRO A 127 20.27 17.37 18.65
N ALA A 128 21.50 16.86 18.68
CA ALA A 128 22.61 17.38 19.47
C ALA A 128 23.61 18.21 18.63
N SER A 129 23.45 18.23 17.31
CA SER A 129 24.28 19.01 16.39
C SER A 129 23.46 19.72 15.31
N ALA A 130 24.07 20.72 14.67
CA ALA A 130 23.45 21.40 13.52
C ALA A 130 23.13 20.44 12.37
N LEU A 131 24.01 19.45 12.11
CA LEU A 131 23.78 18.45 11.09
C LEU A 131 22.58 17.56 11.45
N GLU A 132 22.50 17.08 12.70
CA GLU A 132 21.35 16.28 13.15
C GLU A 132 20.03 17.08 13.12
N LEU A 133 20.07 18.38 13.46
CA LEU A 133 18.89 19.24 13.40
C LEU A 133 18.39 19.40 11.96
N VAL A 134 19.31 19.53 11.00
CA VAL A 134 18.97 19.63 9.59
C VAL A 134 18.51 18.30 9.01
N ASP A 135 19.14 17.18 9.36
CA ASP A 135 18.67 15.85 8.95
C ASP A 135 17.26 15.57 9.51
N ASP A 136 16.98 15.97 10.77
CA ASP A 136 15.63 15.89 11.35
C ASP A 136 14.61 16.77 10.61
N LEU A 137 14.96 18.03 10.30
CA LEU A 137 14.12 18.93 9.51
C LEU A 137 13.83 18.36 8.12
N LEU A 138 14.87 17.88 7.42
CA LEU A 138 14.75 17.26 6.10
C LEU A 138 13.79 16.08 6.17
N ARG A 139 13.95 15.20 7.17
CA ARG A 139 13.11 14.00 7.31
C ARG A 139 11.66 14.34 7.63
N ARG A 140 11.43 15.32 8.51
CA ARG A 140 10.09 15.67 9.02
C ARG A 140 9.34 16.71 8.19
N ARG A 141 9.96 17.36 7.20
CA ARG A 141 9.29 18.37 6.37
C ARG A 141 9.54 18.13 4.89
N CYS A 142 10.80 18.20 4.47
CA CYS A 142 11.16 18.20 3.05
C CYS A 142 10.91 16.84 2.38
N LEU A 143 11.28 15.76 3.07
CA LEU A 143 11.21 14.39 2.55
C LEU A 143 9.84 13.72 2.76
N ARG A 144 8.86 14.44 3.34
CA ARG A 144 7.49 13.90 3.50
C ARG A 144 6.72 13.85 2.18
N CYS A 145 7.02 14.73 1.24
CA CYS A 145 6.37 14.72 -0.09
C CYS A 145 7.14 13.89 -1.12
N HIS A 146 8.28 13.30 -0.74
CA HIS A 146 9.11 12.59 -1.68
C HIS A 146 8.66 11.14 -1.80
N VAL A 147 8.96 10.48 -2.93
CA VAL A 147 8.37 9.19 -3.35
C VAL A 147 8.63 8.00 -2.41
N TYR A 148 9.43 8.19 -1.36
CA TYR A 148 9.68 7.25 -0.27
C TYR A 148 8.70 7.43 0.91
N TYR A 149 7.81 8.43 0.87
CA TYR A 149 6.88 8.76 1.94
C TYR A 149 5.52 9.15 1.39
N GLN A 150 4.45 8.75 2.07
CA GLN A 150 3.06 8.85 1.59
C GLN A 150 2.43 10.24 1.78
N GLY A 151 3.21 11.24 2.16
CA GLY A 151 2.71 12.57 2.51
C GLY A 151 2.05 12.66 3.89
N ASP A 152 1.37 13.78 4.12
CA ASP A 152 0.50 13.98 5.28
C ASP A 152 -0.91 13.43 5.01
N ASP A 153 -1.68 13.24 6.08
CA ASP A 153 -3.00 12.63 6.01
C ASP A 153 -4.12 13.61 5.61
N PHE A 154 -3.93 14.35 4.51
CA PHE A 154 -4.97 15.17 3.91
C PHE A 154 -4.99 15.06 2.38
N ALA A 155 -6.19 15.08 1.81
CA ALA A 155 -6.47 14.66 0.43
C ALA A 155 -5.56 15.31 -0.64
N ARG A 156 -5.19 16.58 -0.46
CA ARG A 156 -4.39 17.34 -1.44
C ARG A 156 -2.91 16.97 -1.49
N VAL A 157 -2.38 16.25 -0.51
CA VAL A 157 -0.97 15.81 -0.49
C VAL A 157 -0.80 14.31 -0.42
N ARG A 158 -1.89 13.56 -0.35
CA ARG A 158 -1.84 12.11 -0.48
C ARG A 158 -1.59 11.77 -1.95
N HIS A 159 -0.51 11.05 -2.21
CA HIS A 159 -0.08 10.60 -3.52
C HIS A 159 0.47 9.18 -3.44
N GLY A 160 0.60 8.50 -4.59
CA GLY A 160 1.25 7.20 -4.66
C GLY A 160 2.73 7.24 -4.21
N LEU A 161 3.30 6.07 -3.94
CA LEU A 161 4.71 5.90 -3.58
C LEU A 161 5.53 5.44 -4.80
N GLY A 162 6.81 5.83 -4.84
CA GLY A 162 7.76 5.46 -5.90
C GLY A 162 7.20 5.69 -7.31
N CYS A 163 7.06 4.63 -8.09
CA CYS A 163 6.56 4.68 -9.47
C CYS A 163 5.14 5.26 -9.54
N ALA A 164 4.29 4.92 -8.57
CA ALA A 164 2.89 5.34 -8.52
C ALA A 164 2.73 6.83 -8.26
N ALA A 165 3.74 7.50 -7.70
CA ALA A 165 3.70 8.94 -7.45
C ALA A 165 3.57 9.77 -8.75
N CYS A 166 4.05 9.22 -9.88
CA CYS A 166 4.06 9.92 -11.16
C CYS A 166 3.28 9.20 -12.26
N HIS A 167 3.17 7.86 -12.19
CA HIS A 167 2.66 7.04 -13.29
C HIS A 167 1.28 6.41 -13.04
N LEU A 168 0.77 6.45 -11.82
CA LEU A 168 -0.60 6.05 -11.52
C LEU A 168 -1.45 7.30 -11.28
N SER A 169 -2.68 7.26 -11.76
CA SER A 169 -3.64 8.32 -11.53
C SER A 169 -3.89 8.46 -10.03
N PHE A 170 -3.93 9.70 -9.55
CA PHE A 170 -4.39 9.99 -8.21
C PHE A 170 -5.21 11.29 -8.25
N TYR A 171 -6.34 11.31 -7.55
CA TYR A 171 -7.16 12.50 -7.40
C TYR A 171 -7.84 12.51 -6.03
N ASP A 172 -7.75 13.64 -5.34
CA ASP A 172 -8.40 13.87 -4.04
C ASP A 172 -8.14 12.79 -2.97
N GLY A 173 -6.92 12.25 -2.94
CA GLY A 173 -6.52 11.22 -1.98
C GLY A 173 -6.98 9.80 -2.32
N HIS A 174 -7.46 9.58 -3.54
CA HIS A 174 -7.77 8.28 -4.11
C HIS A 174 -6.77 7.95 -5.22
N MET A 175 -6.34 6.69 -5.25
CA MET A 175 -5.65 6.07 -6.39
C MET A 175 -6.68 5.33 -7.23
#